data_AF-A0A2V7BTE9-F1
#
_entry.id   AF-A0A2V7BTE9-F1
#
_cell.length_a   1.000
_cell.length_b   1.000
_cell.length_c   1.000
_cell.angle_alpha   90.00
_cell.angle_beta   90.00
_cell.angle_gamma   90.00
#
_symmetry.space_group_name_H-M   'P 1'
#
loop_
_entity.id
_entity.type
_entity.pdbx_description
1 polymer ?
#
loop_
_entity_poly.entity_id
_entity_poly.type
_entity_poly.pdbx_seq_one_letter_code
_entity_poly.pdbx_strand_id
1 'polypeptide(L)' 'MIMLRRIVRAGVRAVAGGGDPWGTHSREGKIIRTFTQDTGLRIPPAPSPEADRKLLRATGRSVIGVDPEQSAAGGLG' A
#
# COMPACT_ATOMS: atom_id res chain seq x y z
N MET A 1 4.79 6.31 13.46
CA MET A 1 3.73 5.29 13.34
C MET A 1 2.73 5.35 14.50
N ILE A 2 1.96 6.43 14.63
CA ILE A 2 0.96 6.57 15.72
C ILE A 2 -0.41 6.01 15.28
N MET A 3 -0.79 6.21 14.01
CA MET A 3 -2.08 5.78 13.48
C MET A 3 -2.22 4.25 13.42
N LEU A 4 -1.24 3.55 12.83
CA LEU A 4 -1.24 2.09 12.76
C LEU A 4 -1.34 1.44 14.14
N ARG A 5 -0.52 1.88 15.09
CA ARG A 5 -0.54 1.36 16.47
C ARG A 5 -1.90 1.57 17.14
N ARG A 6 -2.56 2.69 16.86
CA ARG A 6 -3.89 3.00 17.40
C ARG A 6 -4.99 2.15 16.75
N ILE A 7 -4.95 1.94 15.44
CA ILE A 7 -5.88 1.06 14.70
C ILE A 7 -5.74 -0.38 15.21
N VAL A 8 -4.52 -0.89 15.33
CA VAL A 8 -4.27 -2.26 15.81
C VAL A 8 -4.78 -2.44 17.24
N ARG A 9 -4.47 -1.51 18.17
CA ARG A 9 -4.98 -1.58 19.54
C ARG A 9 -6.50 -1.51 19.60
N ALA A 10 -7.12 -0.68 18.77
CA ALA A 10 -8.58 -0.59 18.69
C ALA A 10 -9.19 -1.90 18.19
N GLY A 11 -8.60 -2.51 17.16
CA GLY A 11 -9.04 -3.81 16.64
C GLY A 11 -8.92 -4.93 17.67
N VAL A 12 -7.80 -5.02 18.39
CA VAL A 12 -7.60 -6.01 19.46
C VAL A 12 -8.67 -5.87 20.55
N ARG A 13 -8.98 -4.63 20.97
CA ARG A 13 -10.03 -4.37 21.97
C ARG A 13 -11.43 -4.73 21.47
N ALA A 14 -11.74 -4.49 20.19
CA ALA A 14 -13.02 -4.84 19.60
C ALA A 14 -13.24 -6.36 19.62
N VAL A 15 -12.22 -7.13 19.20
CA VAL A 15 -12.27 -8.61 19.20
C VAL A 15 -12.37 -9.15 20.61
N ALA A 16 -11.60 -8.61 21.56
CA ALA A 16 -11.69 -9.02 22.97
C ALA A 16 -13.08 -8.80 23.58
N GLY A 17 -13.84 -7.81 23.08
CA GLY A 17 -15.23 -7.55 23.46
C GLY A 17 -16.27 -8.37 22.69
N GLY A 18 -15.86 -9.32 21.84
CA GLY A 18 -16.76 -10.13 21.02
C GLY A 18 -17.31 -9.42 19.77
N GLY A 19 -16.77 -8.25 19.43
CA GLY A 19 -17.14 -7.50 18.22
C GLY A 19 -16.08 -7.60 17.13
N ASP A 20 -16.40 -7.06 15.95
CA ASP A 20 -15.48 -7.04 14.83
C ASP A 20 -14.52 -5.84 14.85
N PRO A 21 -13.28 -6.00 14.38
CA PRO A 21 -12.36 -4.87 14.21
C PRO A 21 -12.90 -3.86 13.21
N TRP A 22 -12.54 -2.59 13.39
CA TRP A 22 -12.87 -1.55 12.41
C TRP A 22 -12.24 -1.87 11.04
N GLY A 23 -13.06 -1.86 9.98
CA GLY A 23 -12.63 -2.08 8.60
C GLY A 23 -12.71 -3.53 8.10
N THR A 24 -13.13 -4.50 8.92
CA THR A 24 -13.33 -5.90 8.46
C THR A 24 -14.60 -6.06 7.63
N HIS A 25 -15.58 -5.18 7.81
CA HIS A 25 -16.81 -5.14 7.02
C HIS A 25 -16.75 -4.01 6.02
N SER A 26 -16.46 -4.34 4.76
CA SER A 26 -16.68 -3.41 3.65
C SER A 26 -18.10 -3.61 3.14
N ARG A 27 -18.89 -2.52 3.05
CA ARG A 27 -20.20 -2.60 2.39
C ARG A 27 -19.96 -2.86 0.91
N GLU A 28 -20.49 -3.98 0.41
CA GLU A 28 -20.42 -4.34 -1.00
C GLU A 28 -20.89 -3.18 -1.88
N GLY A 29 -20.14 -2.91 -2.94
CA GLY A 29 -20.41 -1.81 -3.88
C GLY A 29 -20.08 -0.39 -3.37
N LYS A 30 -19.53 -0.20 -2.16
CA LYS A 30 -19.15 1.14 -1.68
C LYS A 30 -17.67 1.45 -1.88
N ILE A 31 -17.39 2.68 -2.31
CA ILE A 31 -16.02 3.22 -2.41
C ILE A 31 -15.41 3.28 -1.01
N ILE A 32 -14.33 2.53 -0.82
CA ILE A 32 -13.51 2.62 0.38
C ILE A 32 -12.60 3.84 0.24
N ARG A 33 -12.83 4.87 1.07
CA ARG A 33 -11.95 6.04 1.13
C ARG A 33 -10.73 5.70 1.98
N THR A 34 -9.65 5.30 1.34
CA THR A 34 -8.38 5.02 2.01
C THR A 34 -7.61 6.31 2.19
N PHE A 35 -7.45 6.77 3.43
CA PHE A 35 -6.45 7.79 3.76
C PHE A 35 -5.15 7.08 4.09
N THR A 36 -4.12 7.33 3.29
CA THR A 36 -2.76 6.89 3.60
C THR A 36 -1.93 8.08 4.08
N GLN A 37 -0.94 7.82 4.93
CA GLN A 37 0.10 8.80 5.27
C GLN A 37 1.16 8.89 4.15
N ASP A 38 1.11 7.98 3.17
CA ASP A 38 2.03 7.91 2.04
C ASP A 38 1.54 8.78 0.87
N THR A 39 2.46 9.16 -0.02
CA THR A 39 2.11 9.84 -1.27
C THR A 39 1.48 8.83 -2.25
N GLY A 40 0.19 9.01 -2.54
CA GLY A 40 -0.48 8.25 -3.60
C GLY A 40 -0.12 8.80 -4.98
N LEU A 41 0.42 7.96 -5.86
CA LEU A 41 0.66 8.31 -7.26
C LEU A 41 -0.44 7.73 -8.14
N ARG A 42 -1.17 8.59 -8.84
CA ARG A 42 -2.18 8.16 -9.81
C ARG A 42 -1.50 7.87 -11.13
N ILE A 43 -1.70 6.66 -11.65
CA ILE A 43 -1.21 6.23 -12.96
C ILE A 43 -2.43 5.81 -13.78
N PRO A 44 -2.63 6.39 -14.98
CA PRO A 44 -3.67 5.92 -15.89
C PRO A 44 -3.44 4.44 -16.28
N PRO A 45 -4.49 3.61 -16.33
CA PRO A 45 -4.33 2.19 -16.69
C PRO A 45 -3.85 2.04 -18.13
N ALA A 46 -3.00 1.03 -18.35
CA ALA A 46 -2.54 0.70 -19.70
C ALA A 46 -3.61 -0.09 -20.50
N PRO A 47 -3.51 -0.14 -21.84
CA PRO A 47 -4.53 -0.75 -22.70
C PRO A 47 -4.77 -2.25 -22.51
N SER A 48 -3.86 -2.96 -21.84
CA SER A 48 -3.99 -4.40 -21.58
C SER A 48 -3.53 -4.76 -20.17
N PRO A 49 -4.06 -5.86 -19.56
CA PRO A 49 -3.66 -6.30 -18.23
C PRO A 49 -2.14 -6.55 -18.10
N GLU A 50 -1.51 -7.08 -19.14
CA GLU A 50 -0.07 -7.34 -19.14
C GLU A 50 0.75 -6.04 -19.20
N ALA A 51 0.34 -5.10 -20.05
CA ALA A 51 0.97 -3.78 -20.13
C ALA A 51 0.81 -3.01 -18.81
N ASP A 52 -0.36 -3.14 -18.17
CA ASP A 52 -0.66 -2.48 -16.90
C ASP A 52 0.19 -3.03 -15.77
N ARG A 53 0.35 -4.36 -15.72
CA ARG A 53 1.27 -5.02 -14.79
C ARG A 53 2.71 -4.55 -14.99
N LYS A 54 3.18 -4.39 -16.23
CA LYS A 54 4.52 -3.88 -16.53
C LYS A 54 4.68 -2.42 -16.06
N LEU A 55 3.69 -1.58 -16.33
CA LEU A 55 3.64 -0.17 -15.92
C LEU A 55 3.69 -0.01 -14.39
N LEU A 56 2.87 -0.78 -13.67
CA LEU A 56 2.85 -0.77 -12.20
C LEU A 56 4.21 -1.18 -11.62
N ARG A 57 4.85 -2.21 -12.18
CA ARG A 57 6.16 -2.68 -11.70
C ARG A 57 7.27 -1.67 -11.98
N ALA A 58 7.29 -1.06 -13.16
CA ALA A 58 8.25 -0.02 -13.50
C ALA A 58 8.12 1.20 -12.59
N THR A 59 6.88 1.66 -12.36
CA THR A 59 6.63 2.80 -11.47
C THR A 59 6.93 2.47 -10.02
N GLY A 60 6.58 1.27 -9.55
CA GLY A 60 6.95 0.83 -8.21
C GLY A 60 8.47 0.85 -7.97
N ARG A 61 9.26 0.47 -8.99
CA ARG A 61 10.74 0.49 -8.93
C ARG A 61 11.32 1.91 -8.90
N SER A 62 10.73 2.86 -9.61
CA SER A 62 11.21 4.25 -9.57
C SER A 62 10.94 4.93 -8.22
N VAL A 63 9.80 4.62 -7.59
CA VAL A 63 9.42 5.20 -6.28
C VAL A 63 10.35 4.74 -5.15
N ILE A 64 10.80 3.50 -5.18
CA ILE A 64 11.71 2.94 -4.16
C ILE A 64 13.18 3.35 -4.36
N GLY A 65 13.49 4.16 -5.38
CA GLY A 65 14.86 4.62 -5.65
C GLY A 65 15.83 3.49 -6.01
N VAL A 66 15.34 2.36 -6.54
CA VAL A 66 16.24 1.33 -7.10
C VAL A 66 16.74 1.87 -8.43
N ASP A 67 17.84 2.61 -8.34
CA ASP A 67 18.66 2.99 -9.47
C ASP A 67 19.46 1.74 -9.87
N PRO A 68 19.19 1.10 -11.02
CA PRO A 68 19.89 -0.12 -11.41
C PRO A 68 21.40 0.09 -11.57
N GLU A 69 21.86 1.33 -11.78
CA GLU A 69 23.29 1.65 -11.78
C GLU A 69 23.90 1.76 -10.37
N GLN A 70 23.15 2.21 -9.36
CA GLN A 70 23.67 2.29 -7.98
C GLN A 70 23.75 0.92 -7.28
N SER A 71 22.90 -0.04 -7.66
CA SER A 71 23.00 -1.42 -7.17
C SER A 71 24.26 -2.16 -7.66
N ALA A 72 24.90 -1.71 -8.74
CA ALA A 72 26.17 -2.27 -9.21
C ALA A 72 27.41 -1.66 -8.52
N ALA A 73 27.27 -0.50 -7.88
CA ALA A 73 28.37 0.24 -7.25
C ALA A 73 28.48 0.04 -5.73
N GLY A 74 27.53 -0.65 -5.09
CA GLY A 74 27.47 -0.85 -3.63
C GLY A 74 28.26 -2.04 -3.08
N GLY A 75 29.27 -2.52 -3.80
CA GLY A 75 30.22 -3.52 -3.30
C GLY A 75 31.48 -2.85 -2.77
N LEU A 76 31.72 -3.01 -1.46
CA LEU A 76 32.87 -2.54 -0.66
C LEU A 76 32.62 -1.24 0.12
N GLY A 77 32.39 -1.44 1.42
CA GLY A 77 32.37 -0.44 2.49
C GLY A 77 32.15 -1.14 3.82
#